data_AF-A0A292S1E5-F1
#
_entry.id   AF-A0A292S1E5-F1
#
_cell.length_a   1.000
_cell.length_b   1.000
_cell.length_c   1.000
_cell.angle_alpha   90.00
_cell.angle_beta   90.00
_cell.angle_gamma   90.00
#
_symmetry.space_group_name_H-M   'P 1'
#
loop_
_entity.id
_entity.type
_entity.pdbx_description
1 polymer ?
#
loop_
_entity_poly.entity_id
_entity_poly.type
_entity_poly.pdbx_seq_one_letter_code
_entity_poly.pdbx_strand_id
1 'polypeptide(L)'
;MKTGFTLSEILITLVIIGFIGALGVPMLGAKKVNKHDYKAPHGTMECFWENDRLMQYQANNTENKEGQLKDVTDQGACYFTPPVAANLFVLQAIGAGGGGAVGLSGLPRYTPDTKEVSGRIPTNEAFLASISNIKQVPDWVRKEWNKQWQGSGLDGVKYTLTSPIGNGGDAACDKRRQDITNGVYNDCSDLCTTGLEYLCPSRCIFELSAPGGKSANGVQIIVSAPLYYAPEGQQDDVKYTYNFDETRLEIGTKHVVLPSSKPGENGRVNFPHEGEKTDGKDGEAYNLNNDAIIAGFKLLKSTPVYMQRKGGKGCGGEMTGESGLRGKITDNDPEYIDYSTESLAINAYFGVAGTAGESEMRLLEKMSSDTQLKLVPAKQNKGDAELAYSTIYWKNNAAGTWETFMRVSSGADGWGGNDTLAIEEGDLPFPKAYFPNAFRAAIPTLSIASGAGYRSHLAKNNNSTHAPGASGAGAHPIVLSVSGNARHRINGVTTGNEALKPVESSNVRCFDGAKFTGSDLPTYCGMGNTSGNPGAVVISW
;
A
#
# COMPACT_ATOMS: atom_id res chain seq x y z
N MET A 1 -25.89 -43.44 24.43
CA MET A 1 -26.15 -44.56 23.51
C MET A 1 -27.26 -44.14 22.55
N LYS A 2 -26.92 -43.83 21.31
CA LYS A 2 -27.89 -43.64 20.22
C LYS A 2 -27.83 -44.88 19.35
N THR A 3 -28.99 -45.50 19.18
CA THR A 3 -29.26 -46.75 18.46
C THR A 3 -28.76 -46.67 17.02
N GLY A 4 -27.81 -47.54 16.66
CA GLY A 4 -27.40 -47.76 15.27
C GLY A 4 -28.48 -48.56 14.52
N PHE A 5 -28.66 -48.25 13.24
CA PHE A 5 -29.58 -48.93 12.34
C PHE A 5 -29.36 -50.44 12.32
N THR A 6 -30.45 -51.20 12.29
CA THR A 6 -30.40 -52.66 12.24
C THR A 6 -29.99 -53.13 10.84
N LEU A 7 -29.31 -54.28 10.73
CA LEU A 7 -28.85 -54.87 9.46
C LEU A 7 -30.00 -55.02 8.43
N SER A 8 -31.21 -55.24 8.94
CA SER A 8 -32.45 -55.34 8.19
C SER A 8 -32.82 -54.03 7.47
N GLU A 9 -32.58 -52.88 8.10
CA GLU A 9 -32.88 -51.58 7.50
C GLU A 9 -31.93 -51.27 6.34
N ILE A 10 -30.63 -51.56 6.47
CA ILE A 10 -29.64 -51.34 5.39
C ILE A 10 -29.96 -52.19 4.14
N LEU A 11 -30.41 -53.43 4.34
CA LEU A 11 -30.78 -54.33 3.26
C LEU A 11 -32.02 -53.83 2.50
N ILE A 12 -33.01 -53.28 3.19
CA ILE A 12 -34.22 -52.72 2.56
C ILE A 12 -33.87 -51.46 1.76
N THR A 13 -32.98 -50.59 2.26
CA THR A 13 -32.54 -49.39 1.52
C THR A 13 -31.79 -49.75 0.25
N LEU A 14 -30.93 -50.78 0.28
CA LEU A 14 -30.20 -51.26 -0.90
C LEU A 14 -31.14 -51.83 -1.97
N VAL A 15 -32.19 -52.54 -1.58
CA VAL A 15 -33.19 -53.07 -2.53
C VAL A 15 -34.00 -51.94 -3.17
N ILE A 16 -34.41 -50.93 -2.40
CA ILE A 16 -35.15 -49.78 -2.92
C ILE A 16 -34.29 -48.97 -3.92
N ILE A 17 -33.01 -48.75 -3.60
CA ILE A 17 -32.08 -48.06 -4.52
C ILE A 17 -31.83 -48.91 -5.78
N GLY A 18 -31.76 -50.24 -5.66
CA GLY A 18 -31.67 -51.16 -6.80
C GLY A 18 -32.89 -51.11 -7.72
N PHE A 19 -34.10 -51.01 -7.17
CA PHE A 19 -35.33 -50.87 -7.95
C PHE A 19 -35.46 -49.50 -8.63
N ILE A 20 -35.04 -48.41 -7.98
CA ILE A 20 -35.01 -47.08 -8.58
C ILE A 20 -33.97 -47.00 -9.71
N GLY A 21 -32.82 -47.68 -9.56
CA GLY A 21 -31.82 -47.82 -10.61
C GLY A 21 -32.29 -48.65 -11.81
N ALA A 22 -33.08 -49.71 -11.57
CA ALA A 22 -33.60 -50.57 -12.64
C ALA A 22 -34.83 -50.01 -13.35
N LEU A 23 -35.70 -49.27 -12.65
CA LEU A 23 -36.90 -48.63 -13.21
C LEU A 23 -36.64 -47.23 -13.78
N GLY A 24 -35.46 -46.64 -13.50
CA GLY A 24 -35.01 -45.36 -14.03
C GLY A 24 -34.42 -45.41 -15.44
N VAL A 25 -34.33 -46.59 -16.07
CA VAL A 25 -34.04 -46.70 -17.50
C VAL A 25 -35.32 -46.32 -18.24
N PRO A 26 -35.40 -45.18 -18.94
CA PRO A 26 -36.54 -44.93 -19.80
C PRO A 26 -36.48 -46.00 -20.88
N MET A 27 -37.46 -46.90 -20.83
CA MET A 27 -38.00 -47.58 -21.99
C MET A 27 -38.55 -46.49 -22.93
N LEU A 28 -37.63 -45.73 -23.54
CA LEU A 28 -37.83 -45.18 -24.87
C LEU A 28 -37.84 -46.40 -25.78
N GLY A 29 -39.02 -47.02 -25.83
CA GLY A 29 -39.40 -47.93 -26.89
C GLY A 29 -39.01 -47.26 -28.19
N ALA A 30 -37.93 -47.78 -28.76
CA ALA A 30 -37.54 -47.50 -30.11
C ALA A 30 -38.76 -47.79 -30.99
N LYS A 31 -39.54 -46.75 -31.30
CA LYS A 31 -39.72 -46.49 -32.72
C LYS A 31 -38.30 -46.50 -33.24
N LYS A 32 -37.94 -47.59 -33.91
CA LYS A 32 -36.79 -47.63 -34.80
C LYS A 32 -36.93 -46.37 -35.65
N VAL A 33 -36.31 -45.28 -35.20
CA VAL A 33 -35.63 -44.39 -36.12
C VAL A 33 -34.76 -45.40 -36.83
N ASN A 34 -35.14 -45.71 -38.07
CA ASN A 34 -34.27 -46.48 -38.93
C ASN A 34 -32.92 -45.77 -38.75
N LYS A 35 -31.96 -46.43 -38.08
CA LYS A 35 -30.57 -46.07 -38.24
C LYS A 35 -30.36 -46.32 -39.71
N HIS A 36 -30.61 -45.29 -40.52
CA HIS A 36 -29.97 -45.24 -41.80
C HIS A 36 -28.50 -45.30 -41.44
N ASP A 37 -27.84 -46.38 -41.86
CA ASP A 37 -26.38 -46.52 -41.90
C ASP A 37 -25.79 -45.51 -42.91
N TYR A 38 -26.36 -44.31 -42.99
CA TYR A 38 -25.81 -43.19 -43.69
C TYR A 38 -24.81 -42.56 -42.73
N LYS A 39 -23.55 -43.02 -42.80
CA LYS A 39 -22.44 -42.18 -42.37
C LYS A 39 -22.46 -40.95 -43.26
N ALA A 40 -23.12 -39.89 -42.80
CA ALA A 40 -23.02 -38.61 -43.46
C ALA A 40 -21.55 -38.19 -43.44
N PRO A 41 -20.98 -37.76 -44.59
CA PRO A 41 -19.62 -37.24 -44.59
C PRO A 41 -19.58 -35.98 -43.70
N HIS A 42 -18.65 -35.97 -42.77
CA HIS A 42 -18.28 -34.78 -42.03
C HIS A 42 -17.04 -34.18 -42.68
N GLY A 43 -17.06 -32.88 -42.91
CA GLY A 43 -15.92 -32.21 -43.52
C GLY A 43 -15.30 -31.19 -42.59
N THR A 44 -13.99 -31.02 -42.73
CA THR A 44 -13.26 -29.96 -42.06
C THR A 44 -12.25 -29.35 -43.01
N MET A 45 -12.12 -28.03 -42.94
CA MET A 45 -11.07 -27.27 -43.57
C MET A 45 -10.34 -26.45 -42.50
N GLU A 46 -9.02 -26.60 -42.46
CA GLU A 46 -8.14 -25.88 -41.53
C GLU A 46 -7.18 -25.03 -42.36
N CYS A 47 -7.14 -23.73 -42.07
CA CYS A 47 -6.23 -22.77 -42.67
C CYS A 47 -5.29 -22.26 -41.60
N PHE A 48 -3.98 -22.49 -41.76
CA PHE A 48 -2.99 -22.17 -40.73
C PHE A 48 -1.62 -21.95 -41.34
N TRP A 49 -0.71 -21.35 -40.58
CA TRP A 49 0.68 -21.18 -40.98
C TRP A 49 1.55 -22.30 -40.41
N GLU A 50 2.42 -22.87 -41.24
CA GLU A 50 3.44 -23.83 -40.83
C GLU A 50 4.74 -23.52 -41.58
N ASN A 51 5.85 -23.30 -40.85
CA ASN A 51 7.17 -22.99 -41.43
C ASN A 51 7.12 -21.87 -42.49
N ASP A 52 6.47 -20.74 -42.15
CA ASP A 52 6.23 -19.59 -43.03
C ASP A 52 5.38 -19.84 -44.28
N ARG A 53 4.76 -21.02 -44.40
CA ARG A 53 3.84 -21.37 -45.50
C ARG A 53 2.41 -21.37 -45.00
N LEU A 54 1.51 -20.81 -45.81
CA LEU A 54 0.08 -20.89 -45.55
C LEU A 54 -0.44 -22.23 -46.06
N MET A 55 -0.91 -23.06 -45.14
CA MET A 55 -1.35 -24.42 -45.41
C MET A 55 -2.88 -24.53 -45.31
N GLN A 56 -3.47 -25.26 -46.25
CA GLN A 56 -4.85 -25.68 -46.22
C GLN A 56 -4.89 -27.20 -46.02
N TYR A 57 -5.43 -27.64 -44.89
CA TYR A 57 -5.82 -29.03 -44.70
C TYR A 57 -7.32 -29.17 -44.96
N GLN A 58 -7.72 -30.12 -45.80
CA GLN A 58 -9.12 -30.40 -46.05
C GLN A 58 -9.39 -31.90 -45.99
N ALA A 59 -10.37 -32.28 -45.17
CA ALA A 59 -10.89 -33.63 -45.10
C ALA A 59 -12.40 -33.58 -45.38
N ASN A 60 -12.90 -34.47 -46.23
CA ASN A 60 -14.33 -34.64 -46.50
C ASN A 60 -14.58 -36.10 -46.87
N ASN A 61 -14.73 -36.96 -45.87
CA ASN A 61 -14.81 -38.40 -46.07
C ASN A 61 -15.74 -39.08 -45.04
N THR A 62 -16.13 -40.31 -45.35
CA THR A 62 -17.00 -41.15 -44.50
C THR A 62 -16.21 -42.14 -43.62
N GLU A 63 -14.90 -42.30 -43.87
CA GLU A 63 -14.05 -43.36 -43.31
C GLU A 63 -12.95 -42.89 -42.36
N ASN A 64 -12.77 -41.59 -42.18
CA ASN A 64 -11.96 -41.00 -41.12
C ASN A 64 -10.43 -41.28 -41.21
N LYS A 65 -9.84 -41.30 -42.42
CA LYS A 65 -8.40 -41.62 -42.59
C LYS A 65 -7.58 -40.71 -43.49
N GLU A 66 -8.18 -39.96 -44.41
CA GLU A 66 -7.43 -39.25 -45.45
C GLU A 66 -7.93 -37.82 -45.65
N GLY A 67 -7.10 -36.85 -45.30
CA GLY A 67 -7.28 -35.43 -45.65
C GLY A 67 -6.11 -34.97 -46.53
N GLN A 68 -6.36 -33.98 -47.37
CA GLN A 68 -5.35 -33.41 -48.27
C GLN A 68 -4.76 -32.16 -47.63
N LEU A 69 -3.43 -32.09 -47.58
CA LEU A 69 -2.69 -30.90 -47.17
C LEU A 69 -2.14 -30.23 -48.42
N LYS A 70 -2.39 -28.93 -48.57
CA LYS A 70 -1.99 -28.12 -49.72
C LYS A 70 -1.30 -26.85 -49.25
N ASP A 71 -0.19 -26.50 -49.89
CA ASP A 71 0.42 -25.18 -49.77
C ASP A 71 -0.39 -24.19 -50.62
N VAL A 72 -0.93 -23.15 -49.97
CA VAL A 72 -1.73 -22.09 -50.57
C VAL A 72 -1.11 -20.72 -50.32
N THR A 73 0.18 -20.65 -50.03
CA THR A 73 0.91 -19.40 -49.77
C THR A 73 0.71 -18.36 -50.87
N ASP A 74 0.83 -18.77 -52.14
CA ASP A 74 0.65 -17.88 -53.30
C ASP A 74 -0.80 -17.35 -53.44
N GLN A 75 -1.77 -18.00 -52.78
CA GLN A 75 -3.17 -17.58 -52.78
C GLN A 75 -3.50 -16.58 -51.68
N GLY A 76 -2.61 -16.45 -50.67
CA GLY A 76 -2.74 -15.55 -49.52
C GLY A 76 -3.90 -15.88 -48.55
N ALA A 77 -4.75 -16.86 -48.87
CA ALA A 77 -5.91 -17.25 -48.08
C ALA A 77 -6.38 -18.67 -48.46
N CYS A 78 -7.18 -19.30 -47.61
CA CYS A 78 -7.95 -20.48 -47.96
C CYS A 78 -9.36 -20.08 -48.37
N TYR A 79 -9.89 -20.66 -49.45
CA TYR A 79 -11.23 -20.35 -49.96
C TYR A 79 -12.17 -21.52 -49.74
N PHE A 80 -13.32 -21.26 -49.11
CA PHE A 80 -14.35 -22.26 -48.82
C PHE A 80 -15.64 -21.98 -49.57
N THR A 81 -16.29 -23.05 -50.02
CA THR A 81 -17.67 -23.03 -50.53
C THR A 81 -18.42 -24.16 -49.84
N PRO A 82 -19.57 -23.89 -49.19
CA PRO A 82 -20.28 -24.89 -48.42
C PRO A 82 -20.84 -25.98 -49.33
N PRO A 83 -20.70 -27.27 -48.95
CA PRO A 83 -21.37 -28.34 -49.68
C PRO A 83 -22.88 -28.24 -49.55
N VAL A 84 -23.60 -28.45 -50.66
CA VAL A 84 -25.07 -28.34 -50.73
C VAL A 84 -25.81 -29.25 -49.74
N ALA A 85 -25.20 -30.39 -49.38
CA ALA A 85 -25.80 -31.39 -48.49
C ALA A 85 -25.53 -31.13 -47.00
N ALA A 86 -24.68 -30.16 -46.64
CA ALA A 86 -24.31 -29.89 -45.25
C ALA A 86 -25.34 -28.99 -44.56
N ASN A 87 -25.72 -29.35 -43.33
CA ASN A 87 -26.80 -28.67 -42.59
C ASN A 87 -26.32 -27.84 -41.40
N LEU A 88 -25.12 -28.11 -40.88
CA LEU A 88 -24.54 -27.43 -39.73
C LEU A 88 -23.11 -27.06 -40.06
N PHE A 89 -22.68 -25.87 -39.68
CA PHE A 89 -21.31 -25.42 -39.84
C PHE A 89 -20.79 -24.88 -38.53
N VAL A 90 -19.57 -25.25 -38.19
CA VAL A 90 -18.84 -24.73 -37.03
C VAL A 90 -17.64 -23.97 -37.57
N LEU A 91 -17.63 -22.66 -37.37
CA LEU A 91 -16.54 -21.79 -37.76
C LEU A 91 -15.80 -21.36 -36.50
N GLN A 92 -14.48 -21.52 -36.50
CA GLN A 92 -13.63 -21.07 -35.40
C GLN A 92 -12.47 -20.26 -35.98
N ALA A 93 -12.20 -19.11 -35.39
CA ALA A 93 -10.99 -18.34 -35.64
C ALA A 93 -10.16 -18.26 -34.35
N ILE A 94 -8.84 -18.34 -34.49
CA ILE A 94 -7.86 -18.27 -33.41
C ILE A 94 -6.78 -17.29 -33.83
N GLY A 95 -6.57 -16.21 -33.07
CA GLY A 95 -5.49 -15.25 -33.29
C GLY A 95 -4.10 -15.86 -33.05
N ALA A 96 -3.03 -15.20 -33.49
CA ALA A 96 -1.67 -15.63 -33.14
C ALA A 96 -1.39 -15.39 -31.66
N GLY A 97 -0.49 -16.17 -31.05
CA GLY A 97 -0.05 -15.96 -29.68
C GLY A 97 0.95 -14.81 -29.59
N GLY A 98 0.93 -14.08 -28.47
CA GLY A 98 1.96 -13.09 -28.19
C GLY A 98 3.33 -13.73 -27.91
N GLY A 99 4.41 -13.02 -28.21
CA GLY A 99 5.76 -13.45 -27.83
C GLY A 99 5.95 -13.43 -26.31
N GLY A 100 6.79 -14.32 -25.78
CA GLY A 100 7.19 -14.37 -24.38
C GLY A 100 8.59 -13.79 -24.18
N ALA A 101 8.81 -13.16 -23.02
CA ALA A 101 10.06 -12.50 -22.65
C ALA A 101 10.57 -11.50 -23.70
N VAL A 102 9.65 -10.78 -24.36
CA VAL A 102 9.99 -9.80 -25.39
C VAL A 102 10.69 -8.60 -24.74
N GLY A 103 11.90 -8.29 -25.19
CA GLY A 103 12.77 -7.28 -24.58
C GLY A 103 13.87 -7.85 -23.68
N LEU A 104 13.88 -9.16 -23.42
CA LEU A 104 14.98 -9.82 -22.70
C LEU A 104 16.17 -10.06 -23.64
N SER A 105 17.22 -9.23 -23.54
CA SER A 105 18.47 -9.36 -24.27
C SER A 105 19.49 -10.17 -23.45
N GLY A 106 19.59 -11.47 -23.75
CA GLY A 106 20.52 -12.38 -23.08
C GLY A 106 19.84 -13.33 -22.10
N LEU A 107 20.65 -14.00 -21.27
CA LEU A 107 20.17 -15.01 -20.33
C LEU A 107 19.60 -14.36 -19.06
N PRO A 108 18.55 -14.94 -18.46
CA PRO A 108 18.07 -14.52 -17.15
C PRO A 108 19.17 -14.59 -16.11
N ARG A 109 19.21 -13.61 -15.21
CA ARG A 109 20.22 -13.51 -14.15
C ARG A 109 19.68 -12.73 -12.96
N TYR A 110 20.35 -12.83 -11.83
CA TYR A 110 20.05 -12.01 -10.66
C TYR A 110 21.34 -11.53 -9.99
N THR A 111 21.24 -10.42 -9.28
CA THR A 111 22.25 -10.01 -8.31
C THR A 111 21.58 -9.80 -6.95
N PRO A 112 22.23 -10.19 -5.83
CA PRO A 112 21.76 -9.78 -4.51
C PRO A 112 21.63 -8.26 -4.45
N ASP A 113 20.54 -7.82 -3.85
CA ASP A 113 20.23 -6.41 -3.64
C ASP A 113 19.63 -6.25 -2.25
N THR A 114 19.33 -5.02 -1.87
CA THR A 114 18.63 -4.71 -0.63
C THR A 114 17.48 -3.75 -0.84
N LYS A 115 16.43 -3.90 -0.05
CA LYS A 115 15.28 -2.97 -0.03
C LYS A 115 15.13 -2.36 1.35
N GLU A 116 14.99 -1.04 1.39
CA GLU A 116 14.84 -0.30 2.65
C GLU A 116 13.47 -0.58 3.30
N VAL A 117 13.51 -0.89 4.59
CA VAL A 117 12.36 -1.01 5.49
C VAL A 117 12.55 0.01 6.60
N SER A 118 11.53 0.82 6.88
CA SER A 118 11.64 1.95 7.81
C SER A 118 10.50 2.02 8.83
N GLY A 119 10.76 2.72 9.93
CA GLY A 119 9.80 3.01 10.99
C GLY A 119 10.19 4.26 11.77
N ARG A 120 9.34 4.67 12.73
CA ARG A 120 9.51 5.93 13.48
C ARG A 120 9.22 5.72 14.97
N ILE A 121 9.96 6.43 15.83
CA ILE A 121 9.76 6.45 17.29
C ILE A 121 9.51 7.90 17.74
N PRO A 122 8.42 8.20 18.47
CA PRO A 122 8.14 9.55 18.98
C PRO A 122 9.13 9.96 20.07
N THR A 123 9.39 11.25 20.22
CA THR A 123 10.33 11.81 21.21
C THR A 123 9.65 12.50 22.41
N ASN A 124 8.34 12.31 22.57
CA ASN A 124 7.52 12.85 23.66
C ASN A 124 7.19 11.77 24.71
N GLU A 125 6.16 11.98 25.54
CA GLU A 125 5.72 11.04 26.59
C GLU A 125 5.38 9.62 26.09
N ALA A 126 5.17 9.43 24.78
CA ALA A 126 4.98 8.11 24.18
C ALA A 126 6.28 7.33 23.93
N PHE A 127 7.46 7.98 24.03
CA PHE A 127 8.76 7.44 23.66
C PHE A 127 9.00 6.03 24.22
N LEU A 128 8.97 5.89 25.55
CA LEU A 128 9.31 4.64 26.23
C LEU A 128 8.35 3.51 25.85
N ALA A 129 7.05 3.80 25.77
CA ALA A 129 6.04 2.83 25.38
C ALA A 129 6.23 2.36 23.93
N SER A 130 6.55 3.27 23.01
CA SER A 130 6.78 2.95 21.60
C SER A 130 8.04 2.11 21.38
N ILE A 131 9.19 2.53 21.91
CA ILE A 131 10.46 1.82 21.67
C ILE A 131 10.50 0.44 22.34
N SER A 132 9.78 0.27 23.46
CA SER A 132 9.67 -1.00 24.18
C SER A 132 8.72 -2.01 23.52
N ASN A 133 7.98 -1.62 22.48
CA ASN A 133 7.02 -2.49 21.82
C ASN A 133 7.72 -3.54 20.93
N ILE A 134 7.92 -4.74 21.47
CA ILE A 134 8.58 -5.85 20.78
C ILE A 134 7.87 -6.35 19.51
N LYS A 135 6.59 -6.04 19.34
CA LYS A 135 5.81 -6.45 18.16
C LYS A 135 5.97 -5.49 16.98
N GLN A 136 6.21 -4.21 17.26
CA GLN A 136 6.25 -3.15 16.25
C GLN A 136 7.67 -2.67 15.96
N VAL A 137 8.56 -2.76 16.96
CA VAL A 137 9.94 -2.27 16.84
C VAL A 137 10.88 -3.48 16.77
N PRO A 138 11.76 -3.59 15.75
CA PRO A 138 12.75 -4.66 15.67
C PRO A 138 13.75 -4.64 16.85
N ASP A 139 14.28 -5.81 17.21
CA ASP A 139 15.26 -5.95 18.30
C ASP A 139 16.53 -5.13 18.09
N TRP A 140 17.01 -5.03 16.85
CA TRP A 140 18.23 -4.28 16.55
C TRP A 140 18.08 -2.79 16.87
N VAL A 141 16.91 -2.19 16.59
CA VAL A 141 16.64 -0.77 16.90
C VAL A 141 16.82 -0.51 18.38
N ARG A 142 16.28 -1.40 19.22
CA ARG A 142 16.39 -1.32 20.68
C ARG A 142 17.83 -1.47 21.19
N LYS A 143 18.60 -2.39 20.59
CA LYS A 143 19.99 -2.66 21.00
C LYS A 143 20.95 -1.57 20.55
N GLU A 144 20.67 -0.93 19.43
CA GLU A 144 21.57 0.02 18.77
C GLU A 144 21.16 1.48 18.97
N TRP A 145 20.00 1.73 19.58
CA TRP A 145 19.41 3.05 19.79
C TRP A 145 20.41 4.12 20.25
N ASN A 146 21.21 3.81 21.27
CA ASN A 146 22.13 4.79 21.87
C ASN A 146 23.31 5.16 20.97
N LYS A 147 23.62 4.35 19.94
CA LYS A 147 24.76 4.60 19.05
C LYS A 147 24.57 5.85 18.20
N GLN A 148 23.32 6.25 17.93
CA GLN A 148 23.01 7.47 17.18
C GLN A 148 23.53 8.74 17.86
N TRP A 149 23.80 8.69 19.17
CA TRP A 149 24.27 9.81 19.98
C TRP A 149 25.81 9.89 20.07
N GLN A 150 26.55 8.93 19.51
CA GLN A 150 28.01 8.89 19.58
C GLN A 150 28.61 9.98 18.68
N GLY A 151 29.09 11.07 19.27
CA GLY A 151 29.76 12.18 18.57
C GLY A 151 29.00 13.52 18.61
N SER A 152 27.71 13.53 18.97
CA SER A 152 26.92 14.75 19.16
C SER A 152 27.03 15.20 20.62
N GLY A 153 27.64 16.35 20.89
CA GLY A 153 27.74 16.91 22.24
C GLY A 153 26.36 17.30 22.79
N LEU A 154 25.64 16.35 23.40
CA LEU A 154 24.29 16.51 23.95
C LEU A 154 23.24 17.13 22.99
N ASP A 155 23.48 17.15 21.68
CA ASP A 155 22.62 17.91 20.75
C ASP A 155 21.22 17.31 20.56
N GLY A 156 21.04 16.02 20.89
CA GLY A 156 19.80 15.41 21.40
C GLY A 156 18.47 15.76 20.71
N VAL A 157 17.39 15.59 21.46
CA VAL A 157 16.07 16.14 21.13
C VAL A 157 15.94 17.48 21.84
N LYS A 158 15.50 18.51 21.12
CA LYS A 158 15.28 19.85 21.67
C LYS A 158 13.87 19.96 22.23
N TYR A 159 13.74 20.59 23.38
CA TYR A 159 12.46 20.87 24.03
C TYR A 159 12.32 22.37 24.30
N THR A 160 11.21 22.97 23.87
CA THR A 160 10.83 24.36 24.22
C THR A 160 9.94 24.36 25.46
N LEU A 161 10.40 25.02 26.53
CA LEU A 161 9.66 25.19 27.78
C LEU A 161 9.39 26.68 28.02
N THR A 162 8.18 27.01 28.43
CA THR A 162 7.79 28.36 28.86
C THR A 162 7.36 28.32 30.32
N SER A 163 7.95 29.16 31.16
CA SER A 163 7.61 29.27 32.57
C SER A 163 6.16 29.74 32.75
N PRO A 164 5.48 29.36 33.84
CA PRO A 164 4.22 30.00 34.21
C PRO A 164 4.43 31.50 34.50
N ILE A 165 3.34 32.27 34.42
CA ILE A 165 3.33 33.70 34.75
C ILE A 165 2.52 33.89 36.03
N GLY A 166 3.10 34.57 37.02
CA GLY A 166 2.43 34.90 38.27
C GLY A 166 1.21 35.82 38.11
N ASN A 167 0.40 35.92 39.15
CA ASN A 167 -0.77 36.80 39.17
C ASN A 167 -0.36 38.28 39.18
N GLY A 168 -1.23 39.16 38.67
CA GLY A 168 -1.22 40.57 39.04
C GLY A 168 -1.68 40.74 40.49
N GLY A 169 -1.14 41.74 41.18
CA GLY A 169 -1.57 42.08 42.54
C GLY A 169 -2.97 42.70 42.53
N ASP A 170 -3.75 42.44 43.56
CA ASP A 170 -5.05 43.10 43.76
C ASP A 170 -4.85 44.56 44.17
N ALA A 171 -5.79 45.41 43.77
CA ALA A 171 -5.82 46.78 44.24
C ALA A 171 -6.54 46.90 45.58
N ALA A 172 -6.24 47.97 46.32
CA ALA A 172 -7.03 48.39 47.47
C ALA A 172 -7.74 49.70 47.16
N CYS A 173 -8.97 49.80 47.65
CA CYS A 173 -9.79 50.99 47.54
C CYS A 173 -10.48 51.21 48.88
N ASP A 174 -10.34 52.43 49.40
CA ASP A 174 -11.11 52.90 50.53
C ASP A 174 -11.73 54.25 50.18
N LYS A 175 -13.05 54.33 50.23
CA LYS A 175 -13.80 55.55 49.93
C LYS A 175 -14.17 56.23 51.22
N ARG A 176 -13.79 57.50 51.35
CA ARG A 176 -13.89 58.27 52.59
C ARG A 176 -14.65 59.55 52.40
N ARG A 177 -15.21 60.06 53.50
CA ARG A 177 -15.75 61.41 53.53
C ARG A 177 -14.61 62.41 53.58
N GLN A 178 -14.64 63.40 52.71
CA GLN A 178 -13.72 64.54 52.78
C GLN A 178 -14.36 65.64 53.62
N ASP A 179 -14.08 65.69 54.93
CA ASP A 179 -14.66 66.70 55.85
C ASP A 179 -13.89 68.03 55.86
N ILE A 180 -12.68 68.04 55.29
CA ILE A 180 -11.77 69.20 55.27
C ILE A 180 -11.24 69.40 53.84
N THR A 181 -11.32 70.63 53.35
CA THR A 181 -10.74 71.06 52.07
C THR A 181 -9.90 72.32 52.31
N ASN A 182 -8.63 72.35 51.87
CA ASN A 182 -7.72 73.48 52.07
C ASN A 182 -7.61 73.96 53.54
N GLY A 183 -7.67 73.03 54.50
CA GLY A 183 -7.55 73.33 55.94
C GLY A 183 -8.81 73.90 56.60
N VAL A 184 -9.93 73.97 55.89
CA VAL A 184 -11.23 74.44 56.41
C VAL A 184 -12.25 73.30 56.35
N TYR A 185 -13.04 73.16 57.41
CA TYR A 185 -14.18 72.23 57.44
C TYR A 185 -15.19 72.61 56.36
N ASN A 186 -15.62 71.62 55.57
CA ASN A 186 -16.64 71.79 54.56
C ASN A 186 -18.00 71.23 55.03
N ASP A 187 -19.02 71.41 54.19
CA ASP A 187 -20.40 70.98 54.45
C ASP A 187 -20.63 69.47 54.26
N CYS A 188 -19.60 68.69 53.93
CA CYS A 188 -19.75 67.27 53.62
C CYS A 188 -20.15 66.42 54.82
N SER A 189 -19.80 66.84 56.04
CA SER A 189 -20.21 66.15 57.27
C SER A 189 -21.73 66.18 57.49
N ASP A 190 -22.39 67.28 57.12
CA ASP A 190 -23.85 67.45 57.20
C ASP A 190 -24.58 66.79 56.02
N LEU A 191 -23.94 66.76 54.84
CA LEU A 191 -24.51 66.18 53.63
C LEU A 191 -24.46 64.65 53.59
N CYS A 192 -23.51 64.03 54.28
CA CYS A 192 -23.28 62.59 54.24
C CYS A 192 -23.63 61.95 55.59
N THR A 193 -24.94 61.86 55.87
CA THR A 193 -25.51 61.51 57.17
C THR A 193 -25.61 59.99 57.43
N THR A 194 -25.62 59.14 56.39
CA THR A 194 -25.48 57.68 56.50
C THR A 194 -25.12 57.06 55.15
N GLY A 195 -24.07 56.24 55.06
CA GLY A 195 -23.69 55.49 53.84
C GLY A 195 -22.96 56.34 52.77
N LEU A 196 -21.64 56.22 52.71
CA LEU A 196 -20.76 57.05 51.87
C LEU A 196 -21.03 56.97 50.37
N GLU A 197 -21.43 55.82 49.84
CA GLU A 197 -21.55 55.61 48.40
C GLU A 197 -22.94 55.95 47.82
N TYR A 198 -23.98 56.03 48.65
CA TYR A 198 -25.37 56.14 48.19
C TYR A 198 -26.01 57.51 48.47
N LEU A 199 -25.54 58.23 49.50
CA LEU A 199 -26.19 59.46 49.98
C LEU A 199 -25.21 60.65 50.09
N CYS A 200 -23.93 60.46 49.77
CA CYS A 200 -22.92 61.51 49.79
C CYS A 200 -22.68 62.07 48.38
N PRO A 201 -22.72 63.40 48.16
CA PRO A 201 -22.35 63.99 46.87
C PRO A 201 -20.92 63.57 46.47
N SER A 202 -20.66 63.32 45.18
CA SER A 202 -19.33 62.88 44.71
C SER A 202 -18.20 63.84 45.08
N ARG A 203 -18.49 65.15 45.22
CA ARG A 203 -17.56 66.18 45.72
C ARG A 203 -17.10 65.99 47.16
N CYS A 204 -17.79 65.13 47.92
CA CYS A 204 -17.55 64.85 49.33
C CYS A 204 -16.93 63.46 49.56
N ILE A 205 -16.69 62.70 48.49
CA ILE A 205 -16.05 61.40 48.55
C ILE A 205 -14.60 61.54 48.08
N PHE A 206 -13.66 61.21 48.95
CA PHE A 206 -12.26 61.06 48.62
C PHE A 206 -11.96 59.57 48.44
N GLU A 207 -11.49 59.20 47.25
CA GLU A 207 -11.12 57.83 46.92
C GLU A 207 -9.63 57.61 47.16
N LEU A 208 -9.31 56.87 48.22
CA LEU A 208 -7.95 56.42 48.47
C LEU A 208 -7.72 55.13 47.69
N SER A 209 -7.22 55.28 46.47
CA SER A 209 -6.96 54.19 45.54
C SER A 209 -5.47 53.82 45.51
N ALA A 210 -5.17 52.55 45.81
CA ALA A 210 -3.84 51.95 45.71
C ALA A 210 -3.88 50.82 44.66
N PRO A 211 -3.36 51.03 43.44
CA PRO A 211 -3.27 49.96 42.43
C PRO A 211 -2.38 48.81 42.90
N GLY A 212 -2.66 47.61 42.37
CA GLY A 212 -1.79 46.45 42.54
C GLY A 212 -0.64 46.45 41.55
N GLY A 213 0.45 45.78 41.89
CA GLY A 213 1.62 45.61 41.02
C GLY A 213 1.36 44.63 39.88
N LYS A 214 2.10 44.76 38.78
CA LYS A 214 2.11 43.77 37.70
C LYS A 214 2.91 42.53 38.09
N SER A 215 2.59 41.39 37.50
CA SER A 215 3.48 40.22 37.59
C SER A 215 4.80 40.47 36.85
N ALA A 216 5.85 39.74 37.22
CA ALA A 216 7.08 39.74 36.44
C ALA A 216 6.89 39.03 35.08
N ASN A 217 7.78 39.33 34.13
CA ASN A 217 7.91 38.55 32.89
C ASN A 217 8.28 37.09 33.21
N GLY A 218 7.79 36.17 32.38
CA GLY A 218 8.28 34.79 32.39
C GLY A 218 9.53 34.62 31.54
N VAL A 219 9.96 33.37 31.41
CA VAL A 219 11.06 32.98 30.52
C VAL A 219 10.64 31.81 29.65
N GLN A 220 11.12 31.80 28.42
CA GLN A 220 11.07 30.65 27.53
C GLN A 220 12.50 30.18 27.29
N ILE A 221 12.73 28.89 27.43
CA ILE A 221 14.03 28.27 27.15
C ILE A 221 13.88 27.14 26.13
N ILE A 222 14.96 26.92 25.38
CA ILE A 222 15.14 25.76 24.53
C ILE A 222 16.29 24.96 25.12
N VAL A 223 16.01 23.72 25.49
CA VAL A 223 17.00 22.79 26.05
C VAL A 223 17.14 21.58 25.14
N SER A 224 18.29 20.89 25.18
CA SER A 224 18.46 19.63 24.47
C SER A 224 19.07 18.55 25.35
N ALA A 225 18.60 17.32 25.15
CA ALA A 225 19.19 16.12 25.72
C ALA A 225 18.95 14.89 24.83
N PRO A 226 19.88 13.93 24.79
CA PRO A 226 19.66 12.64 24.13
C PRO A 226 18.60 11.82 24.87
N LEU A 227 17.87 10.98 24.15
CA LEU A 227 16.98 9.96 24.72
C LEU A 227 17.72 8.63 24.75
N TYR A 228 18.06 8.13 25.94
CA TYR A 228 18.75 6.86 26.09
C TYR A 228 17.78 5.71 26.30
N TYR A 229 18.06 4.60 25.61
CA TYR A 229 17.31 3.36 25.76
C TYR A 229 18.23 2.15 25.57
N ALA A 230 18.17 1.22 26.52
CA ALA A 230 18.78 -0.09 26.45
C ALA A 230 17.85 -1.11 27.13
N PRO A 231 17.56 -2.28 26.52
CA PRO A 231 16.66 -3.29 27.10
C PRO A 231 17.04 -3.74 28.51
N GLU A 232 18.34 -3.87 28.79
CA GLU A 232 18.89 -4.32 30.08
C GLU A 232 19.56 -3.18 30.86
N GLY A 233 19.37 -1.93 30.44
CA GLY A 233 20.10 -0.77 30.98
C GLY A 233 19.22 0.46 31.18
N GLN A 234 19.76 1.65 30.90
CA GLN A 234 19.03 2.91 31.04
C GLN A 234 17.84 2.95 30.07
N GLN A 235 16.67 3.29 30.60
CA GLN A 235 15.44 3.48 29.86
C GLN A 235 14.87 4.85 30.23
N ASP A 236 15.16 5.86 29.41
CA ASP A 236 14.63 7.18 29.63
C ASP A 236 13.12 7.18 29.38
N ASP A 237 12.38 7.74 30.34
CA ASP A 237 10.96 8.06 30.21
C ASP A 237 10.81 9.57 30.13
N VAL A 238 9.95 10.06 29.26
CA VAL A 238 9.72 11.49 29.04
C VAL A 238 8.43 11.88 29.75
N LYS A 239 8.49 12.87 30.65
CA LYS A 239 7.32 13.33 31.41
C LYS A 239 7.20 14.85 31.38
N TYR A 240 5.98 15.32 31.14
CA TYR A 240 5.66 16.73 31.14
C TYR A 240 4.77 17.07 32.35
N THR A 241 5.19 18.04 33.14
CA THR A 241 4.36 18.65 34.17
C THR A 241 4.27 20.14 33.91
N TYR A 242 3.08 20.69 33.76
CA TYR A 242 2.92 22.14 33.59
C TYR A 242 1.63 22.60 34.26
N ASN A 243 1.78 23.53 35.20
CA ASN A 243 0.69 24.11 35.97
C ASN A 243 0.95 25.62 36.20
N PHE A 244 0.33 26.23 37.21
CA PHE A 244 0.53 27.65 37.53
C PHE A 244 1.78 27.92 38.37
N ASP A 245 2.35 26.89 38.99
CA ASP A 245 3.47 26.97 39.90
C ASP A 245 4.80 26.64 39.21
N GLU A 246 4.80 25.65 38.30
CA GLU A 246 5.97 25.26 37.54
C GLU A 246 5.68 24.66 36.15
N THR A 247 6.68 24.73 35.28
CA THR A 247 6.85 23.91 34.08
C THR A 247 8.04 23.01 34.28
N ARG A 248 7.83 21.69 34.24
CA ARG A 248 8.83 20.66 34.45
C ARG A 248 8.86 19.67 33.29
N LEU A 249 10.07 19.38 32.83
CA LEU A 249 10.39 18.32 31.88
C LEU A 249 11.31 17.33 32.56
N GLU A 250 10.99 16.05 32.52
CA GLU A 250 11.84 14.97 33.02
C GLU A 250 12.15 13.97 31.91
N ILE A 251 13.41 13.55 31.80
CA ILE A 251 13.90 12.52 30.88
C ILE A 251 14.79 11.58 31.68
N GLY A 252 14.23 10.48 32.18
CA GLY A 252 14.94 9.59 33.10
C GLY A 252 15.40 10.34 34.36
N THR A 253 16.72 10.49 34.55
CA THR A 253 17.31 11.26 35.68
C THR A 253 17.52 12.76 35.38
N LYS A 254 17.36 13.16 34.12
CA LYS A 254 17.54 14.55 33.66
C LYS A 254 16.26 15.32 33.93
N HIS A 255 16.37 16.57 34.37
CA HIS A 255 15.19 17.40 34.59
C HIS A 255 15.44 18.89 34.34
N VAL A 256 14.38 19.56 33.92
CA VAL A 256 14.29 21.02 33.84
C VAL A 256 13.08 21.46 34.63
N VAL A 257 13.23 22.48 35.48
CA VAL A 257 12.16 23.08 36.27
C VAL A 257 12.20 24.59 36.10
N LEU A 258 11.10 25.14 35.60
CA LEU A 258 10.85 26.58 35.52
C LEU A 258 9.72 26.93 36.48
N PRO A 259 10.00 27.50 37.67
CA PRO A 259 8.94 28.03 38.52
C PRO A 259 8.18 29.19 37.84
N SER A 260 7.04 29.54 38.43
CA SER A 260 6.25 30.71 38.04
C SER A 260 7.02 32.02 38.25
N SER A 261 6.80 33.00 37.37
CA SER A 261 7.31 34.35 37.59
C SER A 261 6.71 34.97 38.85
N LYS A 262 7.44 35.88 39.51
CA LYS A 262 6.98 36.47 40.76
C LYS A 262 5.67 37.25 40.55
N PRO A 263 4.66 37.07 41.42
CA PRO A 263 3.42 37.83 41.32
C PRO A 263 3.64 39.30 41.69
N GLY A 264 2.73 40.16 41.25
CA GLY A 264 2.68 41.55 41.71
C GLY A 264 2.16 41.63 43.15
N GLU A 265 2.66 42.58 43.93
CA GLU A 265 2.16 42.80 45.29
C GLU A 265 0.80 43.52 45.28
N ASN A 266 -0.03 43.24 46.28
CA ASN A 266 -1.31 43.93 46.43
C ASN A 266 -1.11 45.38 46.90
N GLY A 267 -1.91 46.29 46.37
CA GLY A 267 -2.03 47.65 46.90
C GLY A 267 -2.62 47.63 48.31
N ARG A 268 -2.28 48.63 49.13
CA ARG A 268 -2.73 48.73 50.53
C ARG A 268 -3.15 50.15 50.89
N VAL A 269 -4.16 50.24 51.74
CA VAL A 269 -4.68 51.50 52.31
C VAL A 269 -4.84 51.32 53.83
N ASN A 270 -4.42 52.31 54.62
CA ASN A 270 -4.44 52.25 56.09
C ASN A 270 -5.56 53.11 56.69
N PHE A 271 -5.94 52.83 57.95
CA PHE A 271 -7.11 53.37 58.67
C PHE A 271 -7.06 54.78 59.34
N PRO A 272 -6.02 55.66 59.30
CA PRO A 272 -6.13 56.98 59.95
C PRO A 272 -6.96 57.98 59.10
N HIS A 273 -7.52 59.03 59.73
CA HIS A 273 -8.45 60.00 59.11
C HIS A 273 -7.86 60.72 57.87
N GLU A 274 -6.55 60.96 57.82
CA GLU A 274 -5.86 61.59 56.68
C GLU A 274 -5.41 60.60 55.58
N GLY A 275 -5.41 59.28 55.88
CA GLY A 275 -5.20 58.19 54.93
C GLY A 275 -3.81 58.06 54.31
N GLU A 276 -3.13 56.94 54.55
CA GLU A 276 -1.92 56.55 53.83
C GLU A 276 -2.23 55.42 52.84
N LYS A 277 -1.67 55.52 51.63
CA LYS A 277 -1.73 54.47 50.61
C LYS A 277 -0.34 54.00 50.21
N THR A 278 -0.25 52.72 49.83
CA THR A 278 0.94 52.11 49.27
C THR A 278 0.55 51.30 48.05
N ASP A 279 0.99 51.75 46.89
CA ASP A 279 0.79 51.02 45.63
C ASP A 279 1.58 49.71 45.65
N GLY A 280 1.00 48.66 45.07
CA GLY A 280 1.65 47.36 44.95
C GLY A 280 2.89 47.43 44.05
N LYS A 281 3.97 46.78 44.45
CA LYS A 281 5.19 46.68 43.63
C LYS A 281 5.03 45.63 42.55
N ASP A 282 5.61 45.92 41.39
CA ASP A 282 5.75 44.92 40.31
C ASP A 282 6.61 43.75 40.79
N GLY A 283 6.27 42.54 40.33
CA GLY A 283 7.01 41.32 40.64
C GLY A 283 8.46 41.40 40.18
N GLU A 284 9.37 40.83 40.98
CA GLU A 284 10.80 40.80 40.69
C GLU A 284 11.10 40.05 39.39
N ALA A 285 12.01 40.62 38.58
CA ALA A 285 12.38 40.07 37.28
C ALA A 285 12.92 38.63 37.41
N TYR A 286 12.42 37.75 36.55
CA TYR A 286 12.82 36.34 36.52
C TYR A 286 14.32 36.20 36.22
N ASN A 287 15.06 35.52 37.11
CA ASN A 287 16.47 35.24 36.94
C ASN A 287 16.69 33.75 36.71
N LEU A 288 16.97 33.38 35.46
CA LEU A 288 17.16 31.98 35.06
C LEU A 288 18.21 31.25 35.90
N ASN A 289 19.30 31.92 36.31
CA ASN A 289 20.38 31.27 37.06
C ASN A 289 20.02 30.97 38.52
N ASN A 290 19.07 31.71 39.08
CA ASN A 290 18.67 31.58 40.49
C ASN A 290 17.35 30.81 40.63
N ASP A 291 16.43 31.00 39.68
CA ASP A 291 15.06 30.51 39.78
C ASP A 291 14.87 29.14 39.10
N ALA A 292 15.59 28.86 38.00
CA ALA A 292 15.42 27.61 37.26
C ALA A 292 16.42 26.51 37.67
N ILE A 293 16.00 25.26 37.54
CA ILE A 293 16.86 24.08 37.70
C ILE A 293 17.00 23.42 36.34
N ILE A 294 18.23 23.29 35.83
CA ILE A 294 18.53 22.62 34.55
C ILE A 294 19.61 21.58 34.82
N ALA A 295 19.25 20.31 34.90
CA ALA A 295 20.15 19.21 35.22
C ALA A 295 20.18 18.16 34.10
N GLY A 296 21.36 17.95 33.51
CA GLY A 296 21.56 16.96 32.45
C GLY A 296 21.01 17.36 31.08
N PHE A 297 20.72 18.65 30.89
CA PHE A 297 20.32 19.26 29.62
C PHE A 297 21.32 20.34 29.19
N LYS A 298 21.48 20.52 27.88
CA LYS A 298 22.18 21.65 27.28
C LYS A 298 21.20 22.79 27.04
N LEU A 299 21.39 23.94 27.68
CA LEU A 299 20.62 25.15 27.39
C LEU A 299 21.09 25.73 26.05
N LEU A 300 20.19 25.81 25.07
CA LEU A 300 20.48 26.33 23.73
C LEU A 300 20.08 27.80 23.56
N LYS A 301 18.94 28.18 24.14
CA LYS A 301 18.40 29.54 24.03
C LYS A 301 17.56 29.89 25.26
N SER A 302 17.58 31.15 25.64
CA SER A 302 16.67 31.73 26.64
C SER A 302 16.15 33.07 26.12
N THR A 303 14.84 33.30 26.29
CA THR A 303 14.16 34.53 25.86
C THR A 303 13.11 34.95 26.87
N PRO A 304 13.00 36.25 27.19
CA PRO A 304 11.95 36.76 28.06
C PRO A 304 10.57 36.62 27.41
N VAL A 305 9.56 36.33 28.23
CA VAL A 305 8.16 36.24 27.81
C VAL A 305 7.41 37.45 28.35
N TYR A 306 7.10 38.38 27.46
CA TYR A 306 6.41 39.64 27.77
C TYR A 306 4.89 39.48 27.87
N MET A 307 4.43 38.55 28.71
CA MET A 307 3.02 38.28 28.98
C MET A 307 2.63 38.62 30.44
N GLN A 308 3.20 39.70 30.97
CA GLN A 308 2.93 40.21 32.31
C GLN A 308 1.42 40.32 32.56
N ARG A 309 1.00 39.97 33.77
CA ARG A 309 -0.37 40.11 34.23
C ARG A 309 -0.54 41.46 34.91
N LYS A 310 -1.56 42.19 34.51
CA LYS A 310 -1.82 43.53 35.05
C LYS A 310 -2.31 43.42 36.49
N GLY A 311 -1.83 44.31 37.36
CA GLY A 311 -2.43 44.51 38.68
C GLY A 311 -3.77 45.23 38.59
N GLY A 312 -4.55 45.13 39.66
CA GLY A 312 -5.81 45.86 39.82
C GLY A 312 -5.59 47.38 39.77
N LYS A 313 -6.62 48.12 39.37
CA LYS A 313 -6.55 49.59 39.16
C LYS A 313 -7.04 50.40 40.36
N GLY A 314 -7.81 49.79 41.26
CA GLY A 314 -8.35 50.43 42.48
C GLY A 314 -9.71 51.09 42.28
N CYS A 315 -10.00 52.17 43.01
CA CYS A 315 -11.35 52.76 43.05
C CYS A 315 -11.86 53.14 41.65
N GLY A 316 -13.07 52.66 41.30
CA GLY A 316 -13.69 52.87 39.99
C GLY A 316 -13.15 51.99 38.85
N GLY A 317 -12.19 51.10 39.11
CA GLY A 317 -11.62 50.14 38.16
C GLY A 317 -11.71 48.68 38.63
N GLU A 318 -11.04 47.78 37.90
CA GLU A 318 -10.94 46.36 38.29
C GLU A 318 -10.13 46.23 39.60
N MET A 319 -10.77 45.71 40.63
CA MET A 319 -10.16 45.53 41.96
C MET A 319 -9.23 44.32 42.01
N THR A 320 -9.50 43.30 41.21
CA THR A 320 -8.68 42.07 41.17
C THR A 320 -7.62 42.16 40.09
N GLY A 321 -6.43 41.66 40.40
CA GLY A 321 -5.37 41.51 39.41
C GLY A 321 -5.71 40.42 38.38
N GLU A 322 -5.11 40.52 37.19
CA GLU A 322 -5.25 39.48 36.18
C GLU A 322 -4.68 38.14 36.69
N SER A 323 -5.47 37.06 36.56
CA SER A 323 -5.01 35.71 36.94
C SER A 323 -3.81 35.28 36.10
N GLY A 324 -2.89 34.53 36.72
CA GLY A 324 -1.68 33.99 36.14
C GLY A 324 -1.92 33.08 34.94
N LEU A 325 -0.83 32.75 34.25
CA LEU A 325 -0.85 31.85 33.10
C LEU A 325 -0.09 30.58 33.43
N ARG A 326 -0.62 29.43 32.98
CA ARG A 326 0.07 28.16 33.12
C ARG A 326 1.31 28.12 32.24
N GLY A 327 2.27 27.34 32.70
CA GLY A 327 3.41 26.90 31.91
C GLY A 327 3.02 26.15 30.64
N LYS A 328 3.99 25.98 29.73
CA LYS A 328 3.78 25.26 28.47
C LYS A 328 5.05 24.53 28.01
N ILE A 329 4.88 23.37 27.38
CA ILE A 329 5.90 22.66 26.61
C ILE A 329 5.33 22.45 25.20
N THR A 330 6.05 22.88 24.15
CA THR A 330 5.47 22.96 22.79
C THR A 330 6.18 22.16 21.72
N ASP A 331 7.50 22.15 21.71
CA ASP A 331 8.26 21.66 20.56
C ASP A 331 9.25 20.62 21.01
N ASN A 332 9.10 19.39 20.54
CA ASN A 332 10.13 18.37 20.52
C ASN A 332 10.70 18.29 19.10
N ASP A 333 11.95 18.72 18.90
CA ASP A 333 12.63 18.71 17.60
C ASP A 333 13.84 17.76 17.62
N PRO A 334 13.83 16.66 16.86
CA PRO A 334 12.74 16.23 15.97
C PRO A 334 11.56 15.60 16.73
N GLU A 335 10.35 15.64 16.15
CA GLU A 335 9.15 15.04 16.76
C GLU A 335 9.23 13.51 16.81
N TYR A 336 9.88 12.94 15.80
CA TYR A 336 10.15 11.51 15.67
C TYR A 336 11.61 11.28 15.28
N ILE A 337 12.16 10.15 15.72
CA ILE A 337 13.41 9.62 15.23
C ILE A 337 13.09 8.45 14.29
N ASP A 338 13.51 8.59 13.03
CA ASP A 338 13.38 7.54 12.02
C ASP A 338 14.44 6.46 12.23
N TYR A 339 14.07 5.20 11.97
CA TYR A 339 15.00 4.10 11.81
C TYR A 339 14.73 3.37 10.51
N SER A 340 15.78 2.82 9.90
CA SER A 340 15.67 1.98 8.72
C SER A 340 16.73 0.88 8.67
N THR A 341 16.39 -0.20 7.99
CA THR A 341 17.28 -1.31 7.70
C THR A 341 17.08 -1.79 6.27
N GLU A 342 18.10 -2.44 5.74
CA GLU A 342 18.11 -3.08 4.43
C GLU A 342 17.62 -4.53 4.57
N SER A 343 16.56 -4.92 3.87
CA SER A 343 16.08 -6.30 3.75
C SER A 343 16.64 -6.97 2.50
N LEU A 344 16.69 -8.32 2.46
CA LEU A 344 17.17 -9.03 1.28
C LEU A 344 16.24 -8.80 0.09
N ALA A 345 16.84 -8.44 -1.03
CA ALA A 345 16.18 -8.36 -2.32
C ALA A 345 17.04 -9.02 -3.38
N ILE A 346 16.46 -9.22 -4.56
CA ILE A 346 17.20 -9.49 -5.77
C ILE A 346 16.87 -8.43 -6.79
N ASN A 347 17.89 -8.01 -7.53
CA ASN A 347 17.70 -7.34 -8.79
C ASN A 347 17.69 -8.42 -9.88
N ALA A 348 16.50 -8.74 -10.40
CA ALA A 348 16.26 -9.87 -11.28
C ALA A 348 16.03 -9.41 -12.71
N TYR A 349 16.79 -10.01 -13.63
CA TYR A 349 16.61 -9.87 -15.07
C TYR A 349 15.84 -11.07 -15.59
N PHE A 350 14.58 -10.86 -15.98
CA PHE A 350 13.64 -11.92 -16.38
C PHE A 350 12.61 -11.42 -17.41
N GLY A 351 11.87 -12.34 -18.01
CA GLY A 351 10.75 -11.99 -18.88
C GLY A 351 9.55 -12.92 -18.72
N VAL A 352 8.35 -12.34 -18.79
CA VAL A 352 7.08 -13.04 -18.63
C VAL A 352 6.54 -13.53 -19.97
N ALA A 353 5.68 -14.54 -19.95
CA ALA A 353 5.01 -15.08 -21.12
C ALA A 353 4.06 -14.05 -21.75
N GLY A 354 3.83 -14.19 -23.06
CA GLY A 354 2.78 -13.44 -23.76
C GLY A 354 1.39 -13.99 -23.46
N THR A 355 0.36 -13.32 -23.97
CA THR A 355 -1.02 -13.84 -23.90
C THR A 355 -1.33 -14.72 -25.09
N ALA A 356 -2.24 -15.69 -24.90
CA ALA A 356 -2.76 -16.47 -26.01
C ALA A 356 -3.52 -15.57 -27.00
N GLY A 357 -3.61 -16.00 -28.26
CA GLY A 357 -4.50 -15.40 -29.23
C GLY A 357 -5.97 -15.56 -28.83
N GLU A 358 -6.81 -14.59 -29.19
CA GLU A 358 -8.25 -14.70 -28.96
C GLU A 358 -8.82 -15.87 -29.77
N SER A 359 -9.85 -16.53 -29.23
CA SER A 359 -10.58 -17.55 -29.96
C SER A 359 -12.08 -17.30 -29.90
N GLU A 360 -12.71 -17.33 -31.07
CA GLU A 360 -14.16 -17.21 -31.23
C GLU A 360 -14.67 -18.37 -32.06
N MET A 361 -15.86 -18.88 -31.69
CA MET A 361 -16.58 -19.92 -32.40
C MET A 361 -17.99 -19.44 -32.74
N ARG A 362 -18.46 -19.79 -33.93
CA ARG A 362 -19.86 -19.61 -34.36
C ARG A 362 -20.39 -20.89 -34.98
N LEU A 363 -21.65 -21.18 -34.66
CA LEU A 363 -22.42 -22.25 -35.28
C LEU A 363 -23.43 -21.62 -36.24
N LEU A 364 -23.51 -22.15 -37.46
CA LEU A 364 -24.47 -21.74 -38.47
C LEU A 364 -25.28 -22.94 -38.93
N GLU A 365 -26.60 -22.79 -38.96
CA GLU A 365 -27.50 -23.74 -39.60
C GLU A 365 -27.69 -23.33 -41.05
N LYS A 366 -27.42 -24.25 -41.97
CA LYS A 366 -27.58 -24.10 -43.44
C LYS A 366 -26.97 -22.83 -44.02
N MET A 367 -25.81 -22.95 -44.67
CA MET A 367 -25.30 -21.90 -45.55
C MET A 367 -25.84 -22.09 -46.97
N SER A 368 -26.17 -20.99 -47.64
CA SER A 368 -26.60 -21.02 -49.04
C SER A 368 -25.47 -21.51 -49.93
N SER A 369 -25.78 -22.25 -51.01
CA SER A 369 -24.77 -22.84 -51.91
C SER A 369 -23.95 -21.81 -52.70
N ASP A 370 -24.39 -20.56 -52.76
CA ASP A 370 -23.68 -19.43 -53.36
C ASP A 370 -22.76 -18.69 -52.36
N THR A 371 -22.73 -19.13 -51.11
CA THR A 371 -21.83 -18.57 -50.08
C THR A 371 -20.38 -18.87 -50.45
N GLN A 372 -19.52 -17.86 -50.42
CA GLN A 372 -18.07 -18.04 -50.52
C GLN A 372 -17.41 -17.42 -49.31
N LEU A 373 -16.51 -18.17 -48.67
CA LEU A 373 -15.72 -17.66 -47.54
C LEU A 373 -14.24 -17.60 -47.90
N LYS A 374 -13.57 -16.55 -47.41
CA LYS A 374 -12.11 -16.39 -47.49
C LYS A 374 -11.57 -16.43 -46.06
N LEU A 375 -10.68 -17.38 -45.78
CA LEU A 375 -10.09 -17.62 -44.48
C LEU A 375 -8.66 -17.12 -44.47
N VAL A 376 -8.36 -16.19 -43.57
CA VAL A 376 -7.03 -15.58 -43.43
C VAL A 376 -6.60 -15.76 -41.97
N PRO A 377 -5.74 -16.74 -41.65
CA PRO A 377 -5.21 -16.90 -40.30
C PRO A 377 -4.11 -15.86 -40.02
N ALA A 378 -4.06 -15.36 -38.78
CA ALA A 378 -2.99 -14.50 -38.31
C ALA A 378 -1.64 -15.20 -38.44
N LYS A 379 -0.66 -14.54 -39.05
CA LYS A 379 0.70 -15.08 -39.19
C LYS A 379 1.52 -14.88 -37.92
N GLN A 380 1.34 -13.74 -37.27
CA GLN A 380 2.12 -13.29 -36.12
C GLN A 380 1.29 -12.28 -35.33
N ASN A 381 1.76 -11.86 -34.15
CA ASN A 381 0.96 -11.01 -33.28
C ASN A 381 1.10 -9.50 -33.50
N LYS A 382 1.93 -9.08 -34.47
CA LYS A 382 2.21 -7.68 -34.80
C LYS A 382 2.23 -7.45 -36.31
N GLY A 383 2.08 -6.19 -36.72
CA GLY A 383 2.08 -5.77 -38.13
C GLY A 383 0.67 -5.41 -38.61
N ASP A 384 0.50 -5.37 -39.93
CA ASP A 384 -0.76 -4.98 -40.56
C ASP A 384 -1.92 -5.90 -40.17
N ALA A 385 -3.15 -5.42 -40.34
CA ALA A 385 -4.36 -6.14 -39.92
C ALA A 385 -4.51 -7.54 -40.55
N GLU A 386 -3.91 -7.81 -41.70
CA GLU A 386 -3.92 -9.14 -42.35
C GLU A 386 -2.89 -10.11 -41.75
N LEU A 387 -1.88 -9.61 -41.03
CA LEU A 387 -0.87 -10.42 -40.36
C LEU A 387 -1.23 -10.68 -38.89
N ALA A 388 -1.87 -9.69 -38.24
CA ALA A 388 -2.14 -9.70 -36.80
C ALA A 388 -3.53 -10.21 -36.40
N TYR A 389 -4.42 -10.51 -37.35
CA TYR A 389 -5.78 -10.96 -37.06
C TYR A 389 -6.16 -12.20 -37.87
N SER A 390 -6.81 -13.16 -37.21
CA SER A 390 -7.45 -14.26 -37.91
C SER A 390 -8.84 -13.81 -38.32
N THR A 391 -9.10 -13.76 -39.63
CA THR A 391 -10.33 -13.22 -40.19
C THR A 391 -10.99 -14.23 -41.13
N ILE A 392 -12.29 -14.40 -40.95
CA ILE A 392 -13.19 -15.05 -41.90
C ILE A 392 -13.94 -13.94 -42.63
N TYR A 393 -13.84 -13.91 -43.94
CA TYR A 393 -14.62 -13.01 -44.78
C TYR A 393 -15.74 -13.76 -45.48
N TRP A 394 -16.87 -13.10 -45.66
CA TRP A 394 -17.98 -13.53 -46.49
C TRP A 394 -17.97 -12.72 -47.79
N LYS A 395 -18.21 -13.38 -48.93
CA LYS A 395 -18.33 -12.67 -50.22
C LYS A 395 -19.74 -12.07 -50.40
N ASN A 396 -19.82 -10.76 -50.50
CA ASN A 396 -21.04 -10.09 -50.92
C ASN A 396 -21.22 -10.27 -52.43
N ASN A 397 -22.12 -11.17 -52.83
CA ASN A 397 -22.35 -11.49 -54.24
C ASN A 397 -22.95 -10.30 -55.04
N ALA A 398 -23.60 -9.34 -54.38
CA ALA A 398 -24.17 -8.16 -55.03
C ALA A 398 -23.12 -7.06 -55.27
N ALA A 399 -22.22 -6.84 -54.30
CA ALA A 399 -21.17 -5.83 -54.38
C ALA A 399 -19.84 -6.35 -54.96
N GLY A 400 -19.66 -7.67 -55.04
CA GLY A 400 -18.41 -8.30 -55.46
C GLY A 400 -17.27 -8.16 -54.44
N THR A 401 -17.56 -7.73 -53.21
CA THR A 401 -16.58 -7.42 -52.16
C THR A 401 -16.52 -8.51 -51.09
N TRP A 402 -15.40 -8.56 -50.35
CA TRP A 402 -15.23 -9.41 -49.18
C TRP A 402 -15.53 -8.61 -47.92
N GLU A 403 -16.54 -9.03 -47.16
CA GLU A 403 -16.95 -8.40 -45.90
C GLU A 403 -16.49 -9.24 -44.71
N THR A 404 -16.09 -8.60 -43.61
CA THR A 404 -15.62 -9.31 -42.42
C THR A 404 -16.80 -9.99 -41.73
N PHE A 405 -16.76 -11.31 -41.59
CA PHE A 405 -17.78 -12.10 -40.89
C PHE A 405 -17.38 -12.38 -39.44
N MET A 406 -16.13 -12.79 -39.23
CA MET A 406 -15.53 -13.02 -37.91
C MET A 406 -14.09 -12.53 -37.95
N ARG A 407 -13.65 -11.88 -36.88
CA ARG A 407 -12.26 -11.44 -36.71
C ARG A 407 -11.89 -11.56 -35.25
N VAL A 408 -10.76 -12.21 -35.00
CA VAL A 408 -10.18 -12.34 -33.65
C VAL A 408 -8.78 -11.76 -33.62
N SER A 409 -8.43 -11.16 -32.50
CA SER A 409 -7.14 -10.47 -32.31
C SER A 409 -6.06 -11.45 -31.88
N SER A 410 -4.81 -11.14 -32.22
CA SER A 410 -3.65 -11.85 -31.67
C SER A 410 -3.34 -11.41 -30.24
N GLY A 411 -2.64 -12.28 -29.51
CA GLY A 411 -2.22 -12.04 -28.13
C GLY A 411 -1.14 -10.96 -28.00
N ALA A 412 -1.09 -10.33 -26.84
CA ALA A 412 -0.09 -9.33 -26.50
C ALA A 412 1.24 -9.98 -26.10
N ASP A 413 2.34 -9.30 -26.42
CA ASP A 413 3.67 -9.72 -25.97
C ASP A 413 3.80 -9.61 -24.45
N GLY A 414 4.52 -10.58 -23.88
CA GLY A 414 5.02 -10.50 -22.53
C GLY A 414 6.20 -9.54 -22.43
N TRP A 415 6.45 -9.03 -21.24
CA TRP A 415 7.54 -8.09 -20.98
C TRP A 415 8.83 -8.80 -20.58
N GLY A 416 9.99 -8.28 -21.00
CA GLY A 416 11.31 -8.68 -20.53
C GLY A 416 12.13 -7.47 -20.07
N GLY A 417 12.76 -7.58 -18.90
CA GLY A 417 13.53 -6.48 -18.32
C GLY A 417 14.08 -6.80 -16.93
N ASN A 418 14.38 -5.75 -16.17
CA ASN A 418 15.01 -5.83 -14.86
C ASN A 418 14.07 -5.26 -13.78
N ASP A 419 13.97 -5.92 -12.63
CA ASP A 419 13.15 -5.47 -11.51
C ASP A 419 13.75 -5.87 -10.15
N THR A 420 13.57 -5.03 -9.13
CA THR A 420 14.07 -5.30 -7.77
C THR A 420 12.94 -5.86 -6.90
N LEU A 421 13.09 -7.12 -6.48
CA LEU A 421 12.09 -7.88 -5.76
C LEU A 421 12.59 -8.24 -4.37
N ALA A 422 11.78 -7.97 -3.34
CA ALA A 422 12.07 -8.42 -1.98
C ALA A 422 12.00 -9.97 -1.90
N ILE A 423 12.74 -10.59 -0.98
CA ILE A 423 12.72 -12.05 -0.79
C ILE A 423 12.66 -12.41 0.69
N GLU A 424 11.78 -13.35 1.02
CA GLU A 424 11.65 -14.01 2.31
C GLU A 424 11.89 -15.54 2.21
N GLU A 425 12.02 -16.22 3.35
CA GLU A 425 12.35 -17.67 3.44
C GLU A 425 11.30 -18.58 2.75
N GLY A 426 10.07 -18.10 2.54
CA GLY A 426 8.99 -18.80 1.83
C GLY A 426 8.91 -18.51 0.32
N ASP A 427 9.71 -17.57 -0.18
CA ASP A 427 9.61 -17.11 -1.57
C ASP A 427 10.41 -17.97 -2.55
N LEU A 428 11.19 -18.91 -2.05
CA LEU A 428 11.91 -19.89 -2.86
C LEU A 428 11.15 -21.21 -3.03
N PRO A 429 11.20 -21.84 -4.22
CA PRO A 429 11.95 -21.41 -5.40
C PRO A 429 11.30 -20.21 -6.09
N PHE A 430 12.12 -19.17 -6.33
CA PHE A 430 11.71 -18.02 -7.12
C PHE A 430 11.32 -18.49 -8.53
N PRO A 431 10.21 -18.00 -9.11
CA PRO A 431 9.34 -16.91 -8.63
C PRO A 431 7.97 -17.35 -8.10
N LYS A 432 7.79 -18.58 -7.60
CA LYS A 432 6.45 -19.17 -7.38
C LYS A 432 5.51 -18.32 -6.49
N ALA A 433 6.03 -17.65 -5.45
CA ALA A 433 5.24 -16.79 -4.57
C ALA A 433 4.78 -15.49 -5.27
N TYR A 434 5.65 -14.89 -6.09
CA TYR A 434 5.42 -13.60 -6.73
C TYR A 434 4.67 -13.70 -8.07
N PHE A 435 4.93 -14.76 -8.84
CA PHE A 435 4.49 -14.88 -10.22
C PHE A 435 4.03 -16.31 -10.55
N PRO A 436 2.91 -16.77 -9.96
CA PRO A 436 2.47 -18.16 -10.05
C PRO A 436 1.99 -18.58 -11.44
N ASN A 437 1.82 -17.68 -12.41
CA ASN A 437 1.46 -18.07 -13.78
C ASN A 437 2.19 -17.24 -14.86
N ALA A 438 3.02 -16.28 -14.46
CA ALA A 438 3.51 -15.26 -15.40
C ALA A 438 4.50 -15.80 -16.43
N PHE A 439 5.12 -16.97 -16.21
CA PHE A 439 6.14 -17.52 -17.11
C PHE A 439 5.62 -18.64 -18.02
N ARG A 440 4.42 -19.15 -17.77
CA ARG A 440 3.86 -20.25 -18.56
C ARG A 440 3.25 -19.72 -19.85
N ALA A 441 3.58 -20.37 -20.96
CA ALA A 441 2.88 -20.16 -22.21
C ALA A 441 1.37 -20.37 -22.00
N ALA A 442 0.58 -19.41 -22.46
CA ALA A 442 -0.87 -19.48 -22.46
C ALA A 442 -1.33 -20.19 -23.74
N ILE A 443 -2.22 -21.15 -23.59
CA ILE A 443 -2.73 -21.97 -24.70
C ILE A 443 -4.21 -21.61 -24.90
N PRO A 444 -4.64 -21.20 -26.10
CA PRO A 444 -6.04 -20.91 -26.37
C PRO A 444 -6.87 -22.20 -26.34
N THR A 445 -8.14 -22.10 -25.98
CA THR A 445 -9.04 -23.26 -25.99
C THR A 445 -9.48 -23.55 -27.41
N LEU A 446 -9.02 -24.68 -27.95
CA LEU A 446 -9.42 -25.17 -29.27
C LEU A 446 -10.65 -26.06 -29.10
N SER A 447 -11.80 -25.65 -29.65
CA SER A 447 -13.01 -26.46 -29.67
C SER A 447 -13.09 -27.26 -30.98
N ILE A 448 -11.98 -27.92 -31.31
CA ILE A 448 -11.91 -28.83 -32.45
C ILE A 448 -12.56 -30.14 -32.03
N ALA A 449 -13.71 -30.46 -32.60
CA ALA A 449 -14.42 -31.72 -32.32
C ALA A 449 -13.65 -32.91 -32.89
N SER A 450 -12.73 -33.49 -32.12
CA SER A 450 -12.15 -34.81 -32.40
C SER A 450 -13.10 -35.93 -31.97
N GLY A 451 -14.32 -35.94 -32.52
CA GLY A 451 -15.21 -37.10 -32.40
C GLY A 451 -14.60 -38.32 -33.11
N ALA A 452 -15.10 -39.53 -32.81
CA ALA A 452 -14.61 -40.81 -33.34
C ALA A 452 -14.64 -40.97 -34.89
N GLY A 453 -14.94 -39.91 -35.64
CA GLY A 453 -15.13 -39.86 -37.08
C GLY A 453 -14.25 -38.85 -37.87
N TYR A 454 -13.38 -38.04 -37.25
CA TYR A 454 -12.48 -37.10 -37.98
C TYR A 454 -11.07 -36.96 -37.37
N ARG A 455 -10.03 -36.79 -38.21
CA ARG A 455 -8.65 -36.41 -37.83
C ARG A 455 -8.34 -34.97 -38.25
N SER A 456 -8.17 -34.09 -37.25
CA SER A 456 -7.63 -32.73 -37.42
C SER A 456 -6.11 -32.75 -37.52
N HIS A 457 -5.56 -31.89 -38.39
CA HIS A 457 -4.12 -31.68 -38.48
C HIS A 457 -3.64 -30.91 -37.23
N LEU A 458 -4.40 -29.90 -36.81
CA LEU A 458 -4.08 -29.06 -35.67
C LEU A 458 -4.31 -29.76 -34.32
N ALA A 459 -5.26 -30.70 -34.23
CA ALA A 459 -5.58 -31.39 -32.98
C ALA A 459 -4.49 -32.32 -32.48
N LYS A 460 -3.51 -32.71 -33.33
CA LYS A 460 -2.31 -33.42 -32.90
C LYS A 460 -1.53 -32.64 -31.84
N ASN A 461 -1.65 -31.31 -31.87
CA ASN A 461 -0.98 -30.40 -30.95
C ASN A 461 -1.96 -29.74 -29.95
N ASN A 462 -3.19 -30.24 -29.82
CA ASN A 462 -4.17 -29.70 -28.88
C ASN A 462 -3.62 -29.69 -27.44
N ASN A 463 -3.86 -28.60 -26.71
CA ASN A 463 -3.38 -28.40 -25.35
C ASN A 463 -1.85 -28.48 -25.19
N SER A 464 -1.09 -28.21 -26.26
CA SER A 464 0.36 -28.10 -26.23
C SER A 464 0.83 -26.68 -26.55
N THR A 465 2.08 -26.36 -26.22
CA THR A 465 2.73 -25.10 -26.60
C THR A 465 2.95 -24.97 -28.11
N HIS A 466 2.65 -26.00 -28.91
CA HIS A 466 2.68 -25.99 -30.37
C HIS A 466 1.28 -25.79 -30.98
N ALA A 467 0.27 -25.55 -30.15
CA ALA A 467 -1.08 -25.24 -30.62
C ALA A 467 -1.10 -23.87 -31.33
N PRO A 468 -1.90 -23.71 -32.39
CA PRO A 468 -2.15 -22.39 -32.99
C PRO A 468 -2.61 -21.38 -31.94
N GLY A 469 -2.06 -20.18 -31.99
CA GLY A 469 -2.37 -19.11 -31.04
C GLY A 469 -1.79 -19.25 -29.64
N ALA A 470 -1.02 -20.32 -29.35
CA ALA A 470 -0.31 -20.44 -28.08
C ALA A 470 0.78 -19.35 -27.97
N SER A 471 0.92 -18.75 -26.79
CA SER A 471 1.91 -17.70 -26.56
C SER A 471 3.31 -18.25 -26.36
N GLY A 472 4.31 -17.39 -26.55
CA GLY A 472 5.68 -17.67 -26.14
C GLY A 472 5.80 -17.75 -24.61
N ALA A 473 6.63 -18.68 -24.13
CA ALA A 473 6.94 -18.83 -22.71
C ALA A 473 7.85 -17.72 -22.18
N GLY A 474 7.75 -17.43 -20.89
CA GLY A 474 8.67 -16.56 -20.19
C GLY A 474 10.00 -17.24 -19.85
N ALA A 475 10.94 -16.46 -19.32
CA ALA A 475 12.23 -16.94 -18.83
C ALA A 475 12.60 -16.24 -17.51
N HIS A 476 13.20 -16.97 -16.57
CA HIS A 476 13.56 -16.42 -15.26
C HIS A 476 14.84 -17.07 -14.69
N PRO A 477 15.59 -16.38 -13.82
CA PRO A 477 16.73 -16.99 -13.13
C PRO A 477 16.24 -18.02 -12.10
N ILE A 478 17.13 -18.97 -11.77
CA ILE A 478 16.96 -19.84 -10.61
C ILE A 478 17.74 -19.22 -9.46
N VAL A 479 17.02 -18.84 -8.41
CA VAL A 479 17.61 -18.22 -7.21
C VAL A 479 17.82 -19.32 -6.18
N LEU A 480 19.08 -19.69 -5.96
CA LEU A 480 19.46 -20.77 -5.03
C LEU A 480 19.94 -20.26 -3.69
N SER A 481 20.58 -19.09 -3.68
CA SER A 481 21.03 -18.42 -2.47
C SER A 481 21.03 -16.91 -2.66
N VAL A 482 20.49 -16.18 -1.70
CA VAL A 482 20.66 -14.72 -1.60
C VAL A 482 21.19 -14.41 -0.21
N SER A 483 22.35 -13.79 -0.18
CA SER A 483 23.03 -13.35 1.05
C SER A 483 23.40 -11.89 0.90
N GLY A 484 23.34 -11.15 1.99
CA GLY A 484 23.70 -9.73 2.02
C GLY A 484 23.95 -9.29 3.44
N ASN A 485 24.38 -8.05 3.60
CA ASN A 485 24.42 -7.40 4.90
C ASN A 485 23.38 -6.28 4.90
N ALA A 486 22.61 -6.19 5.98
CA ALA A 486 21.74 -5.07 6.26
C ALA A 486 22.52 -3.97 6.98
N ARG A 487 22.46 -2.74 6.48
CA ARG A 487 22.93 -1.58 7.25
C ARG A 487 21.79 -1.02 8.09
N HIS A 488 22.05 -0.88 9.38
CA HIS A 488 21.11 -0.32 10.33
C HIS A 488 21.33 1.18 10.45
N ARG A 489 20.26 1.95 10.26
CA ARG A 489 20.28 3.41 10.39
C ARG A 489 19.27 3.85 11.43
N ILE A 490 19.70 4.76 12.30
CA ILE A 490 18.83 5.45 13.27
C ILE A 490 19.17 6.92 13.20
N ASN A 491 18.17 7.79 13.02
CA ASN A 491 18.34 9.22 12.88
C ASN A 491 19.34 9.62 11.77
N GLY A 492 19.30 8.88 10.65
CA GLY A 492 20.24 9.05 9.53
C GLY A 492 21.67 8.58 9.79
N VAL A 493 22.02 8.15 11.01
CA VAL A 493 23.34 7.64 11.38
C VAL A 493 23.39 6.13 11.20
N THR A 494 24.45 5.61 10.60
CA THR A 494 24.68 4.16 10.55
C THR A 494 25.11 3.66 11.92
N THR A 495 24.30 2.80 12.53
CA THR A 495 24.48 2.32 13.91
C THR A 495 24.97 0.87 13.99
N GLY A 496 24.80 0.10 12.92
CA GLY A 496 25.19 -1.30 12.90
C GLY A 496 25.10 -1.89 11.50
N ASN A 497 25.63 -3.11 11.39
CA ASN A 497 25.48 -3.96 10.23
C ASN A 497 25.11 -5.37 10.73
N GLU A 498 24.14 -5.99 10.08
CA GLU A 498 23.74 -7.37 10.37
C GLU A 498 23.90 -8.21 9.11
N ALA A 499 24.51 -9.39 9.22
CA ALA A 499 24.49 -10.34 8.12
C ALA A 499 23.07 -10.87 7.99
N LEU A 500 22.45 -10.64 6.84
CA LEU A 500 21.12 -11.17 6.57
C LEU A 500 21.21 -12.67 6.40
N LYS A 501 20.35 -13.41 7.11
CA LYS A 501 20.27 -14.87 7.00
C LYS A 501 20.11 -15.24 5.52
N PRO A 502 21.03 -16.04 4.95
CA PRO A 502 20.91 -16.44 3.56
C PRO A 502 19.60 -17.19 3.33
N VAL A 503 18.89 -16.83 2.26
CA VAL A 503 17.73 -17.61 1.81
C VAL A 503 18.24 -18.66 0.83
N GLU A 504 18.19 -19.94 1.22
CA GLU A 504 18.73 -21.05 0.44
C GLU A 504 17.63 -22.01 -0.05
N SER A 505 17.75 -22.50 -1.28
CA SER A 505 16.88 -23.52 -1.85
C SER A 505 17.71 -24.60 -2.55
N SER A 506 17.40 -25.87 -2.26
CA SER A 506 17.96 -27.02 -2.97
C SER A 506 17.13 -27.41 -4.21
N ASN A 507 16.03 -26.71 -4.49
CA ASN A 507 15.11 -27.04 -5.58
C ASN A 507 15.49 -26.31 -6.87
N VAL A 508 16.25 -27.00 -7.73
CA VAL A 508 16.72 -26.52 -9.05
C VAL A 508 15.72 -26.74 -10.20
N ARG A 509 14.45 -27.00 -9.89
CA ARG A 509 13.43 -27.24 -10.93
C ARG A 509 12.88 -25.93 -11.47
N CYS A 510 12.56 -25.92 -12.76
CA CYS A 510 11.81 -24.83 -13.37
C CYS A 510 10.39 -24.74 -12.83
N PHE A 511 9.78 -23.57 -13.01
CA PHE A 511 8.44 -23.25 -12.52
C PHE A 511 7.34 -24.22 -13.04
N ASP A 512 7.55 -24.84 -14.19
CA ASP A 512 6.69 -25.84 -14.84
C ASP A 512 7.06 -27.30 -14.51
N GLY A 513 8.10 -27.52 -13.71
CA GLY A 513 8.60 -28.86 -13.35
C GLY A 513 9.45 -29.52 -14.44
N ALA A 514 9.73 -28.84 -15.56
CA ALA A 514 10.57 -29.36 -16.63
C ALA A 514 12.01 -29.59 -16.16
N LYS A 515 12.67 -30.58 -16.78
CA LYS A 515 14.10 -30.84 -16.57
C LYS A 515 14.92 -29.88 -17.44
N PHE A 516 15.96 -29.32 -16.85
CA PHE A 516 16.95 -28.49 -17.53
C PHE A 516 17.66 -29.24 -18.66
N THR A 517 18.03 -28.51 -19.72
CA THR A 517 18.85 -28.98 -20.84
C THR A 517 20.26 -28.40 -20.72
N GLY A 518 21.21 -29.14 -20.17
CA GLY A 518 22.63 -28.77 -20.07
C GLY A 518 23.43 -29.63 -19.09
N SER A 519 24.77 -29.60 -19.17
CA SER A 519 25.69 -30.43 -18.37
C SER A 519 26.14 -29.81 -17.04
N ASP A 520 25.95 -28.51 -16.86
CA ASP A 520 26.27 -27.76 -15.63
C ASP A 520 25.00 -27.44 -14.82
N LEU A 521 25.14 -27.04 -13.55
CA LEU A 521 23.99 -26.69 -12.69
C LEU A 521 23.11 -25.62 -13.38
N PRO A 522 21.77 -25.81 -13.44
CA PRO A 522 20.86 -24.85 -14.07
C PRO A 522 20.88 -23.51 -13.31
N THR A 523 21.20 -22.39 -13.99
CA THR A 523 21.13 -21.04 -13.39
C THR A 523 19.89 -20.24 -13.84
N TYR A 524 19.11 -20.75 -14.79
CA TYR A 524 17.90 -20.12 -15.31
C TYR A 524 16.95 -21.14 -15.97
N CYS A 525 15.71 -20.71 -16.21
CA CYS A 525 14.65 -21.44 -16.89
C CYS A 525 14.12 -20.65 -18.08
N GLY A 526 13.76 -21.37 -19.15
CA GLY A 526 13.28 -20.78 -20.40
C GLY A 526 14.40 -20.19 -21.26
N MET A 527 13.99 -19.61 -22.40
CA MET A 527 14.86 -18.87 -23.31
C MET A 527 14.30 -17.46 -23.46
N GLY A 528 15.18 -16.46 -23.65
CA GLY A 528 14.73 -15.10 -23.91
C GLY A 528 14.04 -14.98 -25.27
N ASN A 529 13.05 -14.09 -25.34
CA ASN A 529 12.37 -13.68 -26.58
C ASN A 529 11.81 -14.85 -27.41
N THR A 530 10.92 -15.64 -26.79
CA THR A 530 10.23 -16.74 -27.48
C THR A 530 9.08 -16.20 -28.32
N SER A 531 8.95 -16.64 -29.57
CA SER A 531 7.81 -16.28 -30.42
C SER A 531 6.55 -17.02 -29.99
N GLY A 532 5.40 -16.35 -30.05
CA GLY A 532 4.10 -17.04 -30.03
C GLY A 532 3.82 -17.75 -31.36
N ASN A 533 2.92 -18.71 -31.33
CA ASN A 533 2.55 -19.45 -32.53
C ASN A 533 1.57 -18.68 -33.41
N PRO A 534 1.62 -18.85 -34.74
CA PRO A 534 0.61 -18.32 -35.64
C PRO A 534 -0.81 -18.77 -35.27
N GLY A 535 -1.79 -18.00 -35.73
CA GLY A 535 -3.21 -18.32 -35.58
C GLY A 535 -3.68 -19.38 -36.56
N ALA A 536 -4.97 -19.72 -36.47
CA ALA A 536 -5.64 -20.63 -37.38
C ALA A 536 -7.11 -20.25 -37.59
N VAL A 537 -7.66 -20.69 -38.71
CA VAL A 537 -9.09 -20.63 -39.00
C VAL A 537 -9.57 -22.03 -39.38
N VAL A 538 -10.64 -22.49 -38.73
CA VAL A 538 -11.18 -23.83 -38.90
C VAL A 538 -12.66 -23.74 -39.25
N ILE A 539 -13.07 -24.50 -40.26
CA ILE A 539 -14.48 -24.69 -40.61
C ILE A 539 -14.77 -26.18 -40.62
N SER A 540 -15.76 -26.62 -39.85
CA SER A 540 -16.29 -27.98 -39.89
C SER A 540 -17.75 -27.99 -40.33
N TRP A 541 -18.20 -29.03 -41.01
CA TRP A 541 -19.57 -29.16 -41.52
C TRP A 541 -20.10 -30.59 -41.59
#